data_AF-A0A972KFR7-F1
#
_entry.id   AF-A0A972KFR7-F1
#
_cell.length_a   1.000
_cell.length_b   1.000
_cell.length_c   1.000
_cell.angle_alpha   90.00
_cell.angle_beta   90.00
_cell.angle_gamma   90.00
#
_symmetry.space_group_name_H-M   'P 1'
#
loop_
_entity.id
_entity.type
_entity.pdbx_description
1 polymer ?
#
loop_
_entity_poly.entity_id
_entity_poly.type
_entity_poly.pdbx_seq_one_letter_code
_entity_poly.pdbx_strand_id
1 'polypeptide(L)'
;MSSKKQRLTVTVDPKLVRAGQEAVASGEVGSVSGWVNAALEEKVHRDHKLRLLAAAIADFEDEFGQITTTEIETQRRLDRERATVVRGQRLTADDTARSA
;
A
#
# COMPACT_ATOMS: atom_id res chain seq x y z
N MET A 1 -0.07 -20.89 19.12
CA MET A 1 0.61 -20.52 20.38
C MET A 1 0.59 -19.00 20.45
N SER A 2 -0.24 -18.39 21.31
CA SER A 2 -0.35 -16.93 21.40
C SER A 2 0.99 -16.35 21.85
N SER A 3 1.70 -15.64 20.96
CA SER A 3 2.91 -14.93 21.36
C SER A 3 2.47 -13.86 22.37
N LYS A 4 3.01 -13.95 23.59
CA LYS A 4 2.73 -12.94 24.60
C LYS A 4 3.27 -11.61 24.08
N LYS A 5 2.40 -10.60 23.98
CA LYS A 5 2.80 -9.22 23.63
C LYS A 5 3.84 -8.73 24.65
N GLN A 6 4.94 -8.16 24.17
CA GLN A 6 5.99 -7.61 25.03
C GLN A 6 5.77 -6.10 25.23
N ARG A 7 6.01 -5.61 26.46
CA ARG A 7 5.91 -4.17 26.76
C ARG A 7 7.13 -3.44 26.21
N LEU A 8 6.89 -2.37 25.47
CA LEU A 8 7.89 -1.47 24.90
C LEU A 8 7.62 -0.04 25.39
N THR A 9 8.63 0.62 25.95
CA THR A 9 8.57 2.05 26.32
C THR A 9 9.36 2.84 25.30
N VAL A 10 8.72 3.79 24.62
CA VAL A 10 9.33 4.63 23.58
C VAL A 10 8.87 6.08 23.73
N THR A 11 9.75 7.01 23.38
CA THR A 11 9.39 8.42 23.21
C THR A 11 8.83 8.60 21.81
N VAL A 12 7.64 9.17 21.71
CA VAL A 12 6.94 9.42 20.44
C VAL A 12 6.55 10.89 20.35
N ASP A 13 6.41 11.39 19.13
CA ASP A 13 5.96 12.77 18.88
C ASP A 13 4.56 12.98 19.51
N PRO A 14 4.32 14.10 20.23
CA PRO A 14 3.01 14.42 20.81
C PRO A 14 1.84 14.33 19.82
N LYS A 15 2.06 14.66 18.54
CA LYS A 15 1.04 14.57 17.49
C LYS A 15 0.61 13.13 17.24
N LEU A 16 1.53 12.17 17.33
CA LEU A 16 1.22 10.74 17.16
C LEU A 16 0.44 10.20 18.36
N VAL A 17 0.77 10.65 19.57
CA VAL A 17 0.01 10.30 20.79
C VAL A 17 -1.44 10.77 20.64
N ARG A 18 -1.62 12.02 20.19
CA ARG A 18 -2.94 12.61 19.96
C ARG A 18 -3.73 11.84 18.89
N ALA A 19 -3.12 11.55 17.75
CA ALA A 19 -3.76 10.78 16.68
C ALA A 19 -4.20 9.39 17.16
N GLY A 20 -3.36 8.69 17.92
CA GLY A 20 -3.72 7.40 18.51
C GLY A 20 -4.87 7.49 19.52
N GLN A 21 -4.92 8.56 20.32
CA GLN A 21 -6.03 8.79 21.25
C GLN A 21 -7.35 9.12 20.52
N GLU A 22 -7.29 9.93 19.45
CA GLU A 22 -8.44 10.27 18.61
C GLU A 22 -9.01 9.01 17.93
N ALA A 23 -8.14 8.13 17.41
CA ALA A 23 -8.55 6.85 16.80
C ALA A 23 -9.21 5.89 17.82
N VAL A 24 -8.78 5.94 19.08
CA VAL A 24 -9.45 5.18 20.16
C VAL A 24 -10.80 5.82 20.50
N ALA A 25 -10.84 7.15 20.60
CA ALA A 25 -12.07 7.88 20.92
C ALA A 25 -13.15 7.74 19.84
N SER A 26 -12.76 7.64 18.56
CA SER A 26 -13.66 7.37 17.45
C SER A 26 -14.17 5.93 17.39
N GLY A 27 -13.59 5.02 18.19
CA GLY A 27 -13.92 3.60 18.19
C GLY A 27 -13.29 2.82 17.03
N GLU A 28 -12.43 3.43 16.21
CA GLU A 28 -11.72 2.77 15.11
C GLU A 28 -10.78 1.67 15.62
N VAL A 29 -10.19 1.88 16.80
CA VAL A 29 -9.26 0.94 17.44
C VAL A 29 -9.54 0.82 18.94
N GLY A 30 -9.43 -0.40 19.48
CA GLY A 30 -9.75 -0.66 20.89
C GLY A 30 -8.72 -0.16 21.91
N SER A 31 -7.51 0.25 21.48
CA SER A 31 -6.50 0.87 22.33
C SER A 31 -5.37 1.50 21.53
N VAL A 32 -4.62 2.42 22.15
CA VAL A 32 -3.40 3.01 21.56
C VAL A 32 -2.35 1.92 21.28
N SER A 33 -2.23 0.90 22.14
CA SER A 33 -1.33 -0.22 21.89
C SER A 33 -1.72 -1.03 20.64
N GLY A 34 -3.02 -1.19 20.40
CA GLY A 34 -3.54 -1.84 19.19
C GLY A 34 -3.26 -1.01 17.94
N TRP A 35 -3.45 0.31 18.03
CA TRP A 35 -3.13 1.26 16.96
C TRP A 35 -1.64 1.22 16.58
N VAL A 36 -0.74 1.30 17.57
CA VAL A 36 0.70 1.20 17.34
C VAL A 36 1.07 -0.16 16.75
N ASN A 37 0.50 -1.25 17.27
CA ASN A 37 0.78 -2.58 16.75
C ASN A 37 0.38 -2.73 15.27
N ALA A 38 -0.80 -2.24 14.88
CA ALA A 38 -1.25 -2.26 13.49
C ALA A 38 -0.33 -1.46 12.57
N ALA A 39 0.09 -0.25 12.99
CA ALA A 39 1.02 0.57 12.23
C ALA A 39 2.40 -0.10 12.04
N LEU A 40 2.89 -0.79 13.08
CA LEU A 40 4.15 -1.53 13.02
C LEU A 40 4.05 -2.77 12.11
N GLU A 41 2.95 -3.51 12.19
CA GLU A 41 2.68 -4.65 11.29
C GLU A 41 2.63 -4.21 9.83
N GLU A 42 1.94 -3.10 9.54
CA GLU A 42 1.88 -2.52 8.18
C GLU A 42 3.26 -2.11 7.68
N LYS A 43 4.07 -1.47 8.53
CA LYS A 43 5.45 -1.10 8.20
C LYS A 43 6.30 -2.33 7.90
N VAL A 44 6.26 -3.35 8.75
CA VAL A 44 7.03 -4.59 8.55
C VAL A 44 6.65 -5.27 7.25
N HIS A 45 5.35 -5.35 6.95
CA HIS A 45 4.87 -5.95 5.71
C HIS A 45 5.32 -5.17 4.48
N ARG A 46 5.22 -3.84 4.52
CA ARG A 46 5.70 -2.95 3.45
C ARG A 46 7.20 -3.11 3.23
N ASP A 47 7.99 -3.05 4.30
CA ASP A 47 9.45 -3.19 4.23
C ASP A 47 9.86 -4.58 3.71
N HIS A 48 9.12 -5.63 4.08
CA HIS A 48 9.33 -6.97 3.55
C HIS A 48 9.06 -7.05 2.05
N LYS A 49 7.91 -6.52 1.59
CA LYS A 49 7.59 -6.47 0.15
C LYS A 49 8.61 -5.69 -0.65
N LEU A 50 9.06 -4.55 -0.14
CA LEU A 50 10.09 -3.74 -0.82
C LEU A 50 11.42 -4.48 -0.92
N ARG A 51 11.83 -5.21 0.13
CA ARG A 51 13.04 -6.04 0.08
C ARG A 51 12.92 -7.16 -0.94
N LEU A 52 11.77 -7.84 -1.01
CA LEU A 52 11.54 -8.88 -2.01
C LEU A 52 11.57 -8.33 -3.43
N LEU A 53 10.96 -7.15 -3.64
CA LEU A 53 10.99 -6.49 -4.95
C LEU A 53 12.42 -6.07 -5.33
N ALA A 54 13.19 -5.53 -4.39
CA ALA A 54 14.58 -5.15 -4.63
C ALA A 54 15.45 -6.37 -4.99
N ALA A 55 15.25 -7.51 -4.29
CA ALA A 55 15.92 -8.76 -4.62
C ALA A 55 15.56 -9.25 -6.02
N ALA A 56 14.27 -9.26 -6.37
CA ALA A 56 13.83 -9.67 -7.70
C ALA A 56 14.37 -8.78 -8.83
N ILE A 57 14.49 -7.47 -8.58
CA ILE A 57 15.11 -6.54 -9.54
C ILE A 57 16.60 -6.86 -9.68
N ALA A 58 17.32 -7.07 -8.57
CA ALA A 58 18.74 -7.40 -8.62
C ALA A 58 18.99 -8.71 -9.38
N ASP A 59 18.20 -9.76 -9.11
CA ASP A 59 18.31 -11.04 -9.82
C ASP A 59 18.10 -10.86 -11.33
N PHE A 60 17.14 -10.02 -11.74
CA PHE A 60 16.91 -9.70 -13.15
C PHE A 60 18.08 -8.89 -13.74
N GLU A 61 18.58 -7.88 -13.04
CA GLU A 61 19.68 -7.05 -13.53
C GLU A 61 21.00 -7.82 -13.65
N ASP A 62 21.22 -8.82 -12.80
CA ASP A 62 22.36 -9.74 -12.88
C ASP A 62 22.28 -10.63 -14.14
N GLU A 63 21.08 -11.06 -14.54
CA GLU A 63 20.87 -11.92 -15.71
C GLU A 63 20.82 -11.13 -17.04
N PHE A 64 20.14 -9.97 -17.05
CA PHE A 64 19.79 -9.25 -18.27
C PHE A 64 20.49 -7.88 -18.42
N GLY A 65 21.21 -7.45 -17.39
CA GLY A 65 21.80 -6.11 -17.31
C GLY A 65 20.88 -5.09 -16.66
N GLN A 66 21.45 -3.93 -16.32
CA GLN A 66 20.77 -2.88 -15.55
C GLN A 66 19.51 -2.33 -16.27
N ILE A 67 18.42 -2.19 -15.52
CA ILE A 67 17.20 -1.54 -16.03
C ILE A 67 17.42 -0.02 -16.01
N THR A 68 17.49 0.59 -17.20
CA THR A 68 17.75 2.04 -17.30
C THR A 68 16.46 2.87 -17.29
N THR A 69 16.55 4.14 -16.87
CA THR A 69 15.41 5.07 -16.93
C THR A 69 14.86 5.23 -18.35
N THR A 70 15.74 5.31 -19.35
CA THR A 70 15.36 5.44 -20.77
C THR A 70 14.61 4.19 -21.27
N GLU A 71 15.02 3.01 -20.83
CA GLU A 71 14.32 1.76 -21.14
C GLU A 71 12.92 1.74 -20.52
N ILE A 72 12.78 2.14 -19.25
CA ILE A 72 11.47 2.26 -18.59
C ILE A 72 10.56 3.24 -19.35
N GLU A 73 11.07 4.39 -19.78
CA GLU A 73 10.30 5.38 -20.54
C GLU A 73 9.87 4.85 -21.91
N THR A 74 10.77 4.13 -22.59
CA THR A 74 10.50 3.48 -23.88
C THR A 74 9.42 2.42 -23.71
N GLN A 75 9.54 1.56 -22.69
CA GLN A 75 8.55 0.53 -22.39
C GLN A 75 7.19 1.13 -22.07
N ARG A 76 7.13 2.18 -21.22
CA ARG A 76 5.87 2.90 -20.92
C ARG A 76 5.20 3.50 -22.14
N ARG A 77 5.96 3.89 -23.16
CA ARG A 77 5.41 4.37 -24.43
C ARG A 77 4.82 3.21 -25.22
N LEU A 78 5.56 2.11 -25.37
CA LEU A 78 5.10 0.90 -26.05
C LEU A 78 3.85 0.30 -25.39
N ASP A 79 3.80 0.28 -24.05
CA ASP A 79 2.65 -0.22 -23.29
C ASP A 79 1.40 0.63 -23.56
N ARG A 80 1.55 1.96 -23.64
CA ARG A 80 0.45 2.87 -24.01
C ARG A 80 0.00 2.69 -25.45
N GLU A 81 0.93 2.50 -26.38
CA GLU A 81 0.63 2.25 -27.80
C GLU A 81 -0.12 0.91 -27.99
N ARG A 82 0.17 -0.09 -27.13
CA ARG A 82 -0.44 -1.42 -27.18
C ARG A 82 -1.67 -1.59 -26.29
N ALA A 83 -1.96 -0.62 -25.43
CA ALA A 83 -3.09 -0.70 -24.51
C ALA A 83 -4.43 -0.69 -25.28
N THR A 84 -5.28 -1.67 -25.01
CA THR A 84 -6.66 -1.67 -25.51
C THR A 84 -7.50 -0.73 -24.65
N VAL A 85 -8.01 0.35 -25.25
CA VAL A 85 -8.84 1.33 -24.53
C VAL A 85 -10.24 0.75 -24.29
N VAL A 86 -10.51 0.36 -23.04
CA VAL A 86 -11.87 0.00 -22.61
C VAL A 86 -12.59 1.28 -22.20
N ARG A 87 -13.45 1.80 -23.08
CA ARG A 87 -14.35 2.90 -22.74
C ARG A 87 -15.54 2.31 -21.98
N GLY A 88 -15.70 2.68 -20.71
CA GLY A 88 -16.86 2.28 -19.93
C GLY A 88 -18.17 2.73 -20.61
N GLN A 89 -19.17 1.84 -20.65
CA GLN A 89 -20.51 2.19 -21.11
C GLN A 89 -21.01 3.34 -20.22
N ARG A 90 -21.31 4.47 -20.85
CA ARG A 90 -22.01 5.56 -20.19
C ARG A 90 -23.40 5.01 -19.89
N LEU A 91 -23.70 4.73 -18.62
CA LEU A 91 -25.07 4.48 -18.18
C LEU A 91 -25.85 5.75 -18.56
N THR A 92 -26.67 5.64 -19.59
CA THR A 92 -27.59 6.70 -19.98
C THR A 92 -28.67 6.78 -18.93
N ALA A 93 -29.12 8.00 -18.61
CA ALA A 93 -30.03 8.28 -17.51
C ALA A 93 -31.33 7.43 -17.52
N ASP A 94 -31.73 6.92 -18.69
CA ASP A 94 -32.89 6.03 -18.87
C ASP A 94 -32.80 4.68 -18.15
N ASP A 95 -31.61 4.13 -17.88
CA ASP A 95 -31.48 2.82 -17.18
C ASP A 95 -31.79 2.91 -15.68
N THR A 96 -31.69 4.11 -15.11
CA THR A 96 -32.01 4.38 -13.69
C THR A 96 -33.51 4.34 -13.42
N ALA A 97 -34.34 4.62 -14.43
CA ALA A 97 -35.80 4.67 -14.28
C ALA A 97 -36.48 3.30 -14.36
N ARG A 98 -35.74 2.24 -14.72
CA ARG A 98 -36.28 0.89 -14.91
C ARG A 98 -35.91 -0.09 -13.79
N SER A 99 -35.13 0.35 -12.81
CA SER A 99 -34.65 -0.47 -11.68
C SER A 99 -35.23 -0.04 -10.31
N ALA A 100 -36.27 0.78 -10.29
CA ALA A 100 -37.04 1.19 -9.10
C ALA A 100 -38.49 0.70 -9.22
#